data_AF-A0A7V0W005-F1
#
_entry.id   AF-A0A7V0W005-F1
#
_cell.length_a   1.000
_cell.length_b   1.000
_cell.length_c   1.000
_cell.angle_alpha   90.00
_cell.angle_beta   90.00
_cell.angle_gamma   90.00
#
_symmetry.space_group_name_H-M   'P 1'
#
loop_
_entity.id
_entity.type
_entity.pdbx_description
1 polymer ?
#
loop_
_entity_poly.entity_id
_entity_poly.type
_entity_poly.pdbx_seq_one_letter_code
_entity_poly.pdbx_strand_id
1 'polypeptide(L)'
;MFPKSEDEFLWKVVDAQATFVRDESGKVTHILHRQSGRILKAPKLKEETSIKVDPKILDTYVGEYDLNGTPTMITKEDDRLYLQVTGQPKVELFPRSETEFFLKVAVADRKFVKDDSGKVTKAILNQGGMTIEMKKVK
;
A
#
# COMPACT_ATOMS: atom_id res chain seq x y z
N MET A 1 20.07 -2.51 -25.28
CA MET A 1 20.90 -1.55 -26.02
C MET A 1 20.72 -1.84 -27.50
N PHE A 2 20.33 -0.86 -28.31
CA PHE A 2 19.95 -0.99 -29.72
C PHE A 2 20.95 -0.23 -30.59
N PRO A 3 21.56 -0.85 -31.62
CA PRO A 3 22.48 -0.13 -32.50
C PRO A 3 21.73 0.98 -33.24
N LYS A 4 22.29 2.19 -33.17
CA LYS A 4 21.90 3.34 -33.98
C LYS A 4 22.92 3.59 -35.10
N SER A 5 24.19 3.27 -34.85
CA SER A 5 25.27 3.19 -35.83
C SER A 5 26.34 2.18 -35.39
N GLU A 6 27.47 2.09 -36.11
CA GLU A 6 28.59 1.18 -35.84
C GLU A 6 29.11 1.28 -34.39
N ASP A 7 29.23 2.51 -33.86
CA ASP A 7 29.73 2.78 -32.50
C ASP A 7 28.70 3.44 -31.57
N GLU A 8 27.47 3.70 -32.04
CA GLU A 8 26.42 4.35 -31.24
C GLU A 8 25.29 3.38 -30.93
N PHE A 9 24.97 3.20 -29.64
CA PHE A 9 23.87 2.34 -29.22
C PHE A 9 22.93 3.04 -28.22
N LEU A 10 21.64 2.88 -28.47
CA LEU A 10 20.55 3.45 -27.67
C LEU A 10 20.15 2.50 -26.55
N TRP A 11 20.02 3.02 -25.35
CA TRP A 11 19.22 2.39 -24.30
C TRP A 11 17.82 2.99 -24.39
N LYS A 12 16.84 2.27 -24.95
CA LYS A 12 15.45 2.63 -24.69
C LYS A 12 15.15 2.24 -23.25
N VAL A 13 15.48 3.13 -22.33
CA VAL A 13 14.93 3.09 -20.98
C VAL A 13 13.44 3.36 -21.20
N VAL A 14 12.67 2.27 -21.27
CA VAL A 14 11.22 2.12 -21.49
C VAL A 14 10.49 3.39 -22.01
N ASP A 15 9.88 3.35 -23.21
CA ASP A 15 8.98 4.44 -23.66
C ASP A 15 7.84 4.57 -22.65
N ALA A 16 8.00 5.52 -21.73
CA ALA A 16 7.22 5.72 -20.53
C ALA A 16 6.79 7.17 -20.46
N GLN A 17 5.48 7.43 -20.42
CA GLN A 17 4.91 8.77 -20.33
C GLN A 17 3.83 8.79 -19.25
N ALA A 18 3.72 9.89 -18.51
CA ALA A 18 2.65 10.11 -17.55
C ALA A 18 1.89 11.39 -17.93
N THR A 19 0.59 11.25 -18.22
CA THR A 19 -0.30 12.37 -18.52
C THR A 19 -1.24 12.61 -17.35
N PHE A 20 -1.22 13.81 -16.77
CA PHE A 20 -2.17 14.22 -15.74
C PHE A 20 -3.48 14.66 -16.39
N VAL A 21 -4.57 13.97 -16.07
CA VAL A 21 -5.91 14.30 -16.57
C VAL A 21 -6.64 15.12 -15.52
N ARG A 22 -7.24 16.24 -15.95
CA ARG A 22 -7.97 17.19 -15.10
C ARG A 22 -9.46 17.19 -15.47
N ASP A 23 -10.32 17.50 -14.49
CA ASP A 23 -11.75 17.74 -14.73
C ASP A 23 -12.01 19.17 -15.25
N GLU A 24 -13.28 19.51 -15.48
CA GLU A 24 -13.73 20.83 -15.96
C GLU A 24 -13.33 21.99 -15.02
N SER A 25 -13.08 21.71 -13.74
CA SER A 25 -12.59 22.70 -12.75
C SER A 25 -11.07 22.86 -12.76
N GLY A 26 -10.35 22.10 -13.59
CA GLY A 26 -8.89 22.08 -13.65
C GLY A 26 -8.23 21.20 -12.58
N LYS A 27 -8.99 20.43 -11.80
CA LYS A 27 -8.46 19.55 -10.75
C LYS A 27 -8.00 18.22 -11.33
N VAL A 28 -6.79 17.76 -10.97
CA VAL A 28 -6.27 16.45 -11.38
C VAL A 28 -7.13 15.33 -10.80
N THR A 29 -7.63 14.45 -11.67
CA THR A 29 -8.46 13.30 -11.30
C THR A 29 -7.72 11.97 -11.40
N HIS A 30 -6.83 11.81 -12.38
CA HIS A 30 -6.06 10.58 -12.60
C HIS A 30 -4.82 10.84 -13.46
N ILE A 31 -3.90 9.88 -13.48
CA ILE A 31 -2.77 9.82 -14.41
C ILE A 31 -3.04 8.72 -15.44
N LEU A 32 -2.70 8.98 -16.70
CA LEU A 32 -2.53 7.96 -17.72
C LEU A 32 -1.04 7.67 -17.86
N HIS A 33 -0.63 6.49 -17.41
CA HIS A 33 0.74 6.02 -17.48
C HIS A 33 0.89 5.12 -18.71
N ARG A 34 1.57 5.62 -19.74
CA ARG A 34 1.89 4.85 -20.94
C ARG A 34 3.24 4.19 -20.74
N GLN A 35 3.32 2.87 -20.86
CA GLN A 35 4.58 2.12 -20.86
C GLN A 35 4.51 0.98 -21.87
N SER A 36 5.50 0.91 -22.76
CA SER A 36 5.62 -0.16 -23.77
C SER A 36 4.31 -0.37 -24.56
N GLY A 37 3.65 0.72 -24.94
CA GLY A 37 2.38 0.71 -25.68
C GLY A 37 1.11 0.46 -24.83
N ARG A 38 1.24 0.09 -23.56
CA ARG A 38 0.09 -0.07 -22.63
C ARG A 38 -0.19 1.26 -21.95
N ILE A 39 -1.47 1.59 -21.76
CA ILE A 39 -1.90 2.74 -20.96
C ILE A 39 -2.56 2.22 -19.68
N LEU A 40 -2.01 2.61 -18.54
CA LEU A 40 -2.55 2.33 -17.22
C LEU A 40 -3.21 3.60 -16.68
N LYS A 41 -4.49 3.51 -16.34
CA LYS A 41 -5.21 4.60 -15.67
C LYS A 41 -5.05 4.46 -14.15
N ALA A 42 -4.41 5.43 -13.52
CA ALA A 42 -4.22 5.48 -12.08
C ALA A 42 -5.06 6.63 -11.49
N PRO A 43 -6.19 6.36 -10.81
CA PRO A 43 -6.99 7.40 -10.17
C PRO A 43 -6.21 8.09 -9.06
N LYS A 44 -6.46 9.38 -8.86
CA LYS A 44 -5.94 10.12 -7.71
C LYS A 44 -6.50 9.47 -6.44
N LEU A 45 -5.61 9.06 -5.53
CA LEU A 45 -6.00 8.52 -4.23
C LEU A 45 -6.78 9.58 -3.44
N LYS A 46 -7.81 9.15 -2.73
CA LYS A 46 -8.54 10.01 -1.80
C LYS A 46 -7.61 10.38 -0.65
N GLU A 47 -7.58 11.66 -0.28
CA GLU A 47 -6.93 12.07 0.96
C GLU A 47 -7.77 11.59 2.13
N GLU A 48 -7.15 10.77 2.98
CA GLU A 48 -7.74 10.28 4.22
C GLU A 48 -7.01 10.90 5.42
N THR A 49 -7.79 11.36 6.39
CA THR A 49 -7.29 11.92 7.64
C THR A 49 -6.98 10.79 8.61
N SER A 50 -5.75 10.75 9.12
CA SER A 50 -5.37 9.83 10.19
C SER A 50 -5.65 10.43 11.57
N ILE A 51 -6.02 9.59 12.53
CA ILE A 51 -6.18 9.99 13.93
C ILE A 51 -4.91 9.68 14.75
N LYS A 52 -4.88 10.08 16.03
CA LYS A 52 -3.89 9.55 16.98
C LYS A 52 -4.50 8.37 17.74
N VAL A 53 -3.72 7.31 17.92
CA VAL A 53 -4.09 6.11 18.70
C VAL A 53 -3.06 5.97 19.82
N ASP A 54 -3.49 5.51 20.99
CA ASP A 54 -2.59 5.26 22.12
C ASP A 54 -1.45 4.29 21.67
N PRO A 55 -0.18 4.65 21.86
CA PRO A 55 0.95 3.79 21.50
C PRO A 55 0.87 2.38 22.07
N LYS A 56 0.27 2.19 23.25
CA LYS A 56 0.07 0.86 23.86
C LYS A 56 -0.90 -0.02 23.09
N ILE A 57 -1.89 0.59 22.44
CA ILE A 57 -2.80 -0.13 21.55
C ILE A 57 -2.03 -0.60 20.31
N LEU A 58 -1.15 0.24 19.77
CA LEU A 58 -0.32 -0.10 18.60
C LEU A 58 0.58 -1.32 18.86
N ASP A 59 1.13 -1.44 20.07
CA ASP A 59 1.95 -2.60 20.47
C ASP A 59 1.21 -3.93 20.30
N THR A 60 -0.12 -3.94 20.46
CA THR A 60 -0.93 -5.16 20.32
C THR A 60 -1.01 -5.68 18.89
N TYR A 61 -0.77 -4.81 17.90
CA TYR A 61 -0.84 -5.13 16.48
C TYR A 61 0.50 -5.56 15.89
N VAL A 62 1.61 -5.36 16.61
CA VAL A 62 2.94 -5.81 16.20
C VAL A 62 2.98 -7.33 16.13
N GLY A 63 3.56 -7.87 15.06
CA GLY A 63 3.67 -9.31 14.84
C GLY A 63 3.81 -9.69 13.38
N GLU A 64 3.81 -11.00 13.14
CA GLU A 64 3.84 -11.57 11.79
C GLU A 64 2.44 -12.08 11.44
N TYR A 65 1.98 -11.73 10.24
CA TYR A 65 0.68 -12.10 9.71
C TYR A 65 0.87 -12.87 8.40
N ASP A 66 0.13 -13.96 8.23
CA ASP A 66 0.13 -14.73 6.99
C ASP A 66 -0.78 -14.09 5.95
N LEU A 67 -0.22 -13.72 4.79
CA LEU A 67 -0.97 -13.27 3.63
C LEU A 67 -0.93 -14.38 2.57
N ASN A 68 -1.84 -15.35 2.65
CA ASN A 68 -1.92 -16.48 1.73
C ASN A 68 -0.57 -17.20 1.52
N GLY A 69 0.13 -17.51 2.62
CA GLY A 69 1.47 -18.12 2.59
C GLY A 69 2.64 -17.14 2.48
N THR A 70 2.38 -15.83 2.38
CA THR A 70 3.41 -14.79 2.37
C THR A 70 3.52 -14.12 3.74
N PRO A 71 4.67 -14.26 4.45
CA PRO A 71 4.90 -13.57 5.70
C PRO A 71 4.85 -12.06 5.52
N THR A 72 4.05 -11.42 6.36
CA THR A 72 3.80 -9.99 6.36
C THR A 72 4.01 -9.44 7.76
N MET A 73 5.04 -8.60 7.93
CA MET A 73 5.41 -8.04 9.23
C MET A 73 4.66 -6.74 9.50
N ILE A 74 4.10 -6.64 10.71
CA ILE A 74 3.65 -5.39 11.32
C ILE A 74 4.67 -5.02 12.39
N THR A 75 5.30 -3.87 12.23
CA THR A 75 6.31 -3.36 13.16
C THR A 75 5.89 -1.99 13.67
N LYS A 76 6.38 -1.62 14.84
CA LYS A 76 6.18 -0.30 15.43
C LYS A 76 7.51 0.43 15.47
N GLU A 77 7.53 1.66 14.97
CA GLU A 77 8.67 2.59 15.08
C GLU A 77 8.11 3.89 15.65
N ASP A 78 8.60 4.26 16.84
CA ASP A 78 8.01 5.30 17.68
C ASP A 78 6.50 5.05 17.90
N ASP A 79 5.65 6.03 17.59
CA ASP A 79 4.19 5.94 17.73
C ASP A 79 3.49 5.62 16.39
N ARG A 80 4.16 4.87 15.50
CA ARG A 80 3.67 4.56 14.16
C ARG A 80 3.80 3.08 13.85
N LEU A 81 2.84 2.56 13.08
CA LEU A 81 2.91 1.21 12.56
C LEU A 81 3.42 1.19 11.12
N TYR A 82 4.17 0.14 10.81
CA TYR A 82 4.69 -0.12 9.49
C TYR A 82 4.34 -1.55 9.06
N LEU A 83 3.98 -1.68 7.80
CA LEU A 83 3.76 -2.95 7.11
C LEU A 83 4.97 -3.25 6.23
N GLN A 84 5.42 -4.50 6.26
CA GLN A 84 6.36 -5.02 5.27
C GLN A 84 5.92 -6.40 4.78
N VAL A 85 5.55 -6.48 3.50
CA VAL A 85 5.38 -7.75 2.79
C VAL A 85 6.75 -8.19 2.27
N THR A 86 7.08 -9.48 2.39
CA THR A 86 8.36 -10.01 1.91
C THR A 86 8.60 -9.63 0.44
N GLY A 87 9.76 -9.03 0.15
CA GLY A 87 10.12 -8.56 -1.19
C GLY A 87 9.57 -7.18 -1.59
N GLN A 88 8.79 -6.53 -0.72
CA GLN A 88 8.26 -5.18 -0.95
C GLN A 88 8.89 -4.16 0.01
N PRO A 89 8.92 -2.86 -0.38
CA PRO A 89 9.29 -1.80 0.53
C PRO A 89 8.38 -1.76 1.76
N LYS A 90 8.96 -1.35 2.89
CA LYS A 90 8.21 -1.06 4.11
C LYS A 90 7.36 0.20 3.91
N VAL A 91 6.10 0.18 4.34
CA VAL A 91 5.15 1.29 4.20
C VAL A 91 4.41 1.57 5.50
N GLU A 92 4.14 2.85 5.77
CA GLU A 92 3.45 3.28 6.99
C GLU A 92 1.95 2.92 6.95
N LEU A 93 1.44 2.47 8.09
CA LEU A 93 0.03 2.25 8.38
C LEU A 93 -0.54 3.44 9.13
N PHE A 94 -1.50 4.13 8.50
CA PHE A 94 -2.15 5.28 9.09
C PHE A 94 -3.45 4.86 9.79
N PRO A 95 -3.66 5.18 11.08
CA PRO A 95 -4.88 4.83 11.80
C PRO A 95 -6.07 5.65 11.31
N ARG A 96 -7.17 4.97 10.99
CA ARG A 96 -8.52 5.53 10.78
C ARG A 96 -9.35 5.44 12.06
N SER A 97 -9.16 4.38 12.82
CA SER A 97 -9.72 4.15 14.16
C SER A 97 -8.68 3.41 15.01
N GLU A 98 -9.03 3.01 16.23
CA GLU A 98 -8.15 2.15 17.04
C GLU A 98 -7.80 0.83 16.34
N THR A 99 -8.70 0.28 15.51
CA THR A 99 -8.53 -1.06 14.90
C THR A 99 -8.41 -1.03 13.38
N GLU A 100 -8.71 0.09 12.73
CA GLU A 100 -8.72 0.21 11.27
C GLU A 100 -7.61 1.15 10.80
N PHE A 101 -6.85 0.71 9.80
CA PHE A 101 -5.68 1.40 9.29
C PHE A 101 -5.66 1.39 7.76
N PHE A 102 -5.08 2.40 7.14
CA PHE A 102 -5.02 2.55 5.69
C PHE A 102 -3.60 2.89 5.20
N LEU A 103 -3.37 2.71 3.90
CA LEU A 103 -2.15 3.14 3.23
C LEU A 103 -2.39 4.44 2.46
N LYS A 104 -1.39 5.34 2.46
CA LYS A 104 -1.38 6.52 1.57
C LYS A 104 -0.81 6.24 0.18
N VAL A 105 -0.22 5.06 -0.02
CA VAL A 105 0.47 4.66 -1.26
C VAL A 105 -0.36 3.72 -2.14
N ALA A 106 -1.48 3.20 -1.63
CA ALA A 106 -2.36 2.28 -2.35
C ALA A 106 -3.78 2.37 -1.79
N VAL A 107 -4.79 2.01 -2.61
CA VAL A 107 -6.18 1.82 -2.13
C VAL A 107 -6.28 0.49 -1.41
N ALA A 108 -5.78 0.46 -0.17
CA ALA A 108 -5.84 -0.70 0.70
C ALA A 108 -6.00 -0.28 2.16
N ASP A 109 -6.88 -0.97 2.87
CA ASP A 109 -7.07 -0.81 4.30
C ASP A 109 -7.07 -2.16 5.01
N ARG A 110 -6.88 -2.11 6.33
CA ARG A 110 -6.80 -3.27 7.19
C ARG A 110 -7.55 -3.04 8.49
N LYS A 111 -8.25 -4.07 8.95
CA LYS A 111 -8.91 -4.11 10.26
C LYS A 111 -8.31 -5.19 11.13
N PHE A 112 -7.75 -4.82 12.28
CA PHE A 112 -7.29 -5.77 13.28
C PHE A 112 -8.47 -6.33 14.07
N VAL A 113 -8.51 -7.65 14.22
CA VAL A 113 -9.59 -8.37 14.90
C VAL A 113 -9.03 -8.98 16.19
N LYS A 114 -9.72 -8.71 17.30
CA LYS A 114 -9.44 -9.28 18.61
C LYS A 114 -10.40 -10.44 18.88
N ASP A 115 -9.94 -11.43 19.64
CA ASP A 115 -10.82 -12.45 20.23
C ASP A 115 -11.49 -11.95 21.52
N ASP A 116 -12.29 -12.80 22.15
CA ASP A 116 -13.02 -12.51 23.40
C ASP A 116 -12.09 -12.21 24.59
N SER A 117 -10.81 -12.59 24.51
CA SER A 117 -9.78 -12.26 25.51
C SER A 117 -9.11 -10.90 25.26
N GLY A 118 -9.47 -10.23 24.16
CA GLY A 118 -8.87 -8.97 23.73
C GLY A 118 -7.55 -9.14 22.96
N LYS A 119 -7.13 -10.38 22.66
CA LYS A 119 -5.90 -10.66 21.92
C LYS A 119 -6.15 -10.55 20.41
N VAL A 120 -5.25 -9.88 19.70
CA VAL A 120 -5.32 -9.76 18.23
C VAL A 120 -4.99 -11.11 17.60
N THR A 121 -5.93 -11.66 16.82
CA THR A 121 -5.81 -13.00 16.19
C THR A 121 -5.64 -12.93 14.68
N LYS A 122 -6.14 -11.87 14.03
CA LYS A 122 -6.02 -11.66 12.60
C LYS A 122 -6.11 -10.19 12.22
N ALA A 123 -5.71 -9.88 10.99
CA ALA A 123 -6.07 -8.66 10.29
C ALA A 123 -6.94 -9.02 9.08
N ILE A 124 -7.88 -8.16 8.72
CA ILE A 124 -8.68 -8.29 7.50
C ILE A 124 -8.16 -7.23 6.54
N LEU A 125 -7.57 -7.63 5.42
CA LEU A 125 -7.12 -6.74 4.34
C LEU A 125 -8.28 -6.53 3.35
N ASN A 126 -8.61 -5.27 3.08
CA ASN A 126 -9.47 -4.89 1.96
C ASN A 126 -8.63 -4.17 0.90
N GLN A 127 -8.57 -4.73 -0.30
CA GLN A 127 -7.83 -4.15 -1.42
C GLN A 127 -8.49 -4.50 -2.74
N GLY A 128 -8.78 -3.48 -3.57
CA GLY A 128 -9.34 -3.70 -4.91
C GLY A 128 -10.69 -4.42 -4.93
N GLY A 129 -11.51 -4.28 -3.88
CA GLY A 129 -12.78 -5.00 -3.71
C GLY A 129 -12.65 -6.44 -3.23
N MET A 130 -11.42 -6.92 -2.99
CA MET A 130 -11.16 -8.21 -2.36
C MET A 130 -10.95 -8.05 -0.86
N THR A 131 -11.47 -9.02 -0.10
CA THR A 131 -11.23 -9.14 1.34
C THR A 131 -10.41 -10.40 1.61
N ILE A 132 -9.30 -10.26 2.32
CA ILE A 132 -8.38 -11.36 2.65
C ILE A 132 -8.17 -11.39 4.16
N GLU A 133 -8.37 -12.56 4.77
CA GLU A 133 -8.02 -12.76 6.18
C GLU A 133 -6.53 -13.07 6.31
N MET A 134 -5.85 -12.31 7.16
CA MET A 134 -4.45 -12.47 7.49
C MET A 134 -4.30 -12.96 8.92
N LYS A 135 -4.04 -14.25 9.13
CA LYS A 135 -3.91 -14.81 10.48
C LYS A 135 -2.63 -14.32 11.14
N LYS A 136 -2.69 -13.89 12.39
CA LYS A 136 -1.48 -13.57 13.18
C LYS A 136 -0.79 -14.89 13.53
N VAL A 137 0.45 -15.05 13.08
CA VAL A 137 1.26 -16.26 13.27
C VAL A 137 2.35 -16.09 14.33
N LYS A 138 2.78 -14.86 14.60
CA LYS A 138 3.70 -14.50 15.69
C LYS A 138 3.31 -13.18 16.34
#